data_AF-A0A0C9U1X9-F1
#
_entry.id   AF-A0A0C9U1X9-F1
#
_cell.length_a   1.000
_cell.length_b   1.000
_cell.length_c   1.000
_cell.angle_alpha   90.00
_cell.angle_beta   90.00
_cell.angle_gamma   90.00
#
_symmetry.space_group_name_H-M   'P 1'
#
loop_
_entity.id
_entity.type
_entity.pdbx_description
1 polymer ?
#
loop_
_entity_poly.entity_id
_entity_poly.type
_entity_poly.pdbx_seq_one_letter_code
_entity_poly.pdbx_strand_id
1 'polypeptide(L)' 'MAYSHSPFENTQTTEQGGSIAMAVLNAQYKHPSSAYSQGLKDLIDSMLKVNSKDRPDIHQVIQATDRVLQSLM' A
#
# COMPACT_ATOMS: atom_id res chain seq x y z
N MET A 1 -3.42 11.46 0.96
CA MET A 1 -3.20 10.00 0.79
C MET A 1 -4.17 9.49 -0.26
N ALA A 2 -3.78 8.52 -1.10
CA ALA A 2 -4.55 8.07 -2.27
C ALA A 2 -5.98 7.58 -1.93
N TYR A 3 -6.18 6.95 -0.77
CA TYR A 3 -7.45 6.31 -0.42
C TYR A 3 -8.21 6.97 0.73
N SER A 4 -7.70 8.07 1.31
CA SER A 4 -8.32 8.80 2.43
C SER A 4 -8.58 8.01 3.72
N HIS A 5 -8.10 6.77 3.83
CA HIS A 5 -8.08 5.94 5.04
C HIS A 5 -6.78 5.13 5.10
N SER A 6 -6.49 4.53 6.25
CA SER A 6 -5.37 3.60 6.40
C SER A 6 -5.57 2.36 5.53
N PRO A 7 -4.53 1.77 4.90
CA PRO A 7 -4.64 0.50 4.17
C PRO A 7 -5.14 -0.66 5.05
N PHE A 8 -4.99 -0.56 6.37
CA PHE A 8 -5.43 -1.58 7.33
C PHE A 8 -6.80 -1.29 7.94
N GLU A 9 -7.45 -0.18 7.56
CA GLU A 9 -8.83 0.13 7.90
C GLU A 9 -9.73 -0.24 6.72
N ASN A 10 -10.24 -1.48 6.72
CA ASN A 10 -11.25 -1.92 5.77
C ASN A 10 -12.58 -2.25 6.49
N THR A 11 -13.66 -2.41 5.72
CA THR A 11 -15.00 -2.75 6.25
C THR A 11 -14.99 -4.02 7.12
N GLN A 12 -14.10 -4.98 6.88
CA GLN A 12 -13.97 -6.17 7.74
C GLN A 12 -13.40 -5.83 9.12
N THR A 13 -12.43 -4.91 9.20
CA THR A 13 -11.84 -4.46 10.47
C THR A 13 -12.73 -3.48 11.23
N THR A 14 -13.49 -2.62 10.55
CA THR A 14 -14.38 -1.65 11.18
C THR A 14 -15.79 -2.19 11.49
N GLU A 15 -16.37 -3.04 10.64
CA GLU A 15 -17.76 -3.51 10.79
C GLU A 15 -17.87 -4.94 11.34
N GLN A 16 -16.87 -5.81 11.13
CA GLN A 16 -16.88 -7.20 11.64
C GLN A 16 -16.00 -7.41 12.88
N GLY A 17 -15.50 -6.32 13.49
CA GLY A 17 -14.70 -6.38 14.71
C GLY A 17 -13.30 -6.98 14.53
N GLY A 18 -12.76 -7.00 13.32
CA GLY A 18 -11.38 -7.42 13.07
C GLY A 18 -10.35 -6.44 13.66
N SER A 19 -9.26 -6.96 14.22
CA SER A 19 -8.21 -6.12 14.81
C SER A 19 -7.28 -5.53 13.75
N ILE A 20 -7.18 -4.19 13.71
CA ILE A 20 -6.19 -3.47 12.88
C ILE A 20 -4.77 -3.95 13.18
N ALA A 21 -4.44 -4.22 14.45
CA ALA A 21 -3.13 -4.72 14.83
C ALA A 21 -2.82 -6.07 14.15
N MET A 22 -3.80 -6.98 14.08
CA MET A 22 -3.64 -8.25 13.37
C MET A 22 -3.49 -8.04 11.86
N ALA A 23 -4.21 -7.10 11.27
CA ALA A 23 -4.06 -6.77 9.85
C ALA A 23 -2.65 -6.23 9.54
N VAL A 24 -2.11 -5.35 10.39
CA VAL A 24 -0.74 -4.83 10.28
C VAL A 24 0.29 -5.94 10.41
N LEU A 25 0.16 -6.80 11.43
CA LEU A 25 1.10 -7.90 11.69
C LEU A 25 1.21 -8.88 10.51
N ASN A 26 0.12 -9.07 9.77
CA ASN A 26 0.06 -9.98 8.63
C ASN A 26 0.16 -9.28 7.26
N ALA A 27 0.40 -7.96 7.23
CA ALA A 27 0.28 -7.13 6.03
C ALA A 27 -1.00 -7.39 5.22
N GLN A 28 -2.11 -7.63 5.93
CA GLN A 28 -3.40 -7.93 5.32
C GLN A 28 -4.11 -6.62 4.94
N TYR A 29 -3.95 -6.22 3.68
CA TYR A 29 -4.72 -5.14 3.07
C TYR A 29 -5.12 -5.51 1.64
N LYS A 30 -6.02 -4.72 1.05
CA LYS A 30 -6.41 -4.83 -0.36
C LYS A 30 -6.54 -3.43 -0.93
N HIS A 31 -6.13 -3.24 -2.18
CA HIS A 31 -6.43 -2.02 -2.89
C HIS A 31 -7.95 -1.91 -3.12
N PRO A 32 -8.58 -0.78 -2.77
CA PRO A 32 -9.96 -0.53 -3.16
C PRO A 32 -10.05 -0.28 -4.67
N SER A 33 -11.24 -0.51 -5.22
CA SER A 33 -11.53 -0.12 -6.62
C SER A 33 -11.25 1.37 -6.79
N SER A 34 -10.39 1.71 -7.75
CA SER A 34 -9.92 3.08 -7.96
C SER A 34 -9.35 3.25 -9.37
N ALA A 35 -9.33 4.51 -9.83
CA ALA A 35 -8.75 4.90 -11.12
C ALA A 35 -7.22 4.97 -11.12
N TYR A 36 -6.57 4.68 -9.98
CA TYR A 36 -5.12 4.72 -9.88
C TYR A 36 -4.47 3.64 -10.75
N SER A 37 -3.34 4.02 -11.36
CA SER A 37 -2.56 3.16 -12.23
C SER A 37 -2.01 1.94 -11.51
N GLN A 38 -1.72 0.88 -12.27
CA GLN A 38 -1.09 -0.32 -11.71
C GLN A 38 0.29 0.00 -11.10
N GLY A 39 1.08 0.87 -11.75
CA GLY A 39 2.39 1.26 -11.21
C GLY A 39 2.32 1.92 -9.83
N LEU A 40 1.29 2.71 -9.53
CA LEU A 40 1.09 3.24 -8.18
C LEU A 40 0.72 2.14 -7.16
N LYS A 41 -0.11 1.17 -7.57
CA LYS A 41 -0.48 0.03 -6.71
C LYS A 41 0.76 -0.82 -6.40
N ASP A 42 1.55 -1.14 -7.42
CA ASP A 42 2.79 -1.91 -7.28
C ASP A 42 3.81 -1.19 -6.37
N LEU A 43 3.90 0.14 -6.46
CA LEU A 43 4.74 0.95 -5.57
C LEU A 43 4.28 0.84 -4.12
N ILE A 44 2.97 0.94 -3.85
CA ILE A 44 2.40 0.73 -2.51
C ILE A 44 2.70 -0.69 -2.02
N ASP A 45 2.52 -1.70 -2.87
CA ASP A 45 2.78 -3.11 -2.57
C ASP A 45 4.24 -3.41 -2.22
N SER A 46 5.17 -2.65 -2.79
CA SER A 46 6.60 -2.76 -2.47
C SER A 46 6.91 -2.27 -1.04
N MET A 47 6.15 -1.29 -0.54
CA MET A 47 6.40 -0.68 0.78
C MET A 47 5.68 -1.40 1.92
N LEU A 48 4.51 -2.00 1.66
CA LEU A 48 3.68 -2.68 2.66
C LEU A 48 4.10 -4.16 2.86
N LYS A 49 5.38 -4.40 3.17
CA LYS A 49 5.91 -5.75 3.51
C LYS A 49 6.03 -5.95 5.02
N VAL A 50 5.68 -7.14 5.51
CA VAL A 50 5.83 -7.53 6.93
C VAL A 50 7.29 -7.43 7.35
N ASN A 51 8.17 -8.11 6.61
CA ASN A 51 9.61 -8.07 6.85
C ASN A 51 10.19 -6.74 6.34
N SER A 52 10.84 -5.99 7.23
CA SER A 52 11.43 -4.70 6.91
C SER A 52 12.58 -4.79 5.91
N LYS A 53 13.28 -5.93 5.83
CA LYS A 53 14.39 -6.14 4.89
C LYS A 53 13.93 -6.29 3.44
N ASP A 54 12.66 -6.63 3.21
CA ASP A 54 12.09 -6.77 1.87
C ASP A 54 11.52 -5.45 1.33
N ARG A 55 11.54 -4.40 2.17
CA ARG A 55 11.09 -3.06 1.78
C ARG A 55 12.20 -2.34 1.02
N PRO A 56 11.86 -1.54 0.00
CA PRO A 56 12.83 -0.67 -0.64
C PRO A 56 13.37 0.36 0.34
N ASP A 57 14.64 0.73 0.17
CA ASP A 57 15.19 1.91 0.82
C ASP A 57 14.61 3.21 0.23
N ILE A 58 14.90 4.35 0.87
CA ILE A 58 14.34 5.63 0.47
C ILE A 58 14.74 6.06 -0.96
N HIS A 59 15.95 5.72 -1.42
CA HIS A 59 16.41 6.05 -2.76
C HIS A 59 15.68 5.22 -3.81
N GLN A 60 15.45 3.93 -3.52
CA GLN A 60 14.65 3.04 -4.35
C GLN A 60 13.21 3.51 -4.47
N VAL A 61 12.59 3.99 -3.37
CA VAL A 61 11.22 4.54 -3.38
C VAL A 61 11.14 5.79 -4.27
N ILE A 62 12.09 6.73 -4.13
CA ILE A 62 12.13 7.94 -4.97
C ILE A 62 12.24 7.56 -6.45
N GLN A 63 13.19 6.68 -6.79
CA GLN A 63 13.38 6.25 -8.17
C GLN A 63 12.15 5.53 -8.75
N ALA A 64 11.50 4.67 -7.97
CA ALA A 64 10.28 3.99 -8.40
C ALA A 64 9.12 4.97 -8.59
N THR A 65 9.02 5.99 -7.72
CA THR A 65 8.02 7.06 -7.85
C THR A 65 8.22 7.84 -9.15
N ASP A 66 9.45 8.24 -9.47
CA ASP A 66 9.77 8.95 -10.70
C ASP A 66 9.40 8.13 -11.94
N ARG A 67 9.70 6.83 -11.94
CA ARG A 67 9.32 5.91 -13.03
C ARG A 67 7.80 5.82 -13.20
N VAL A 68 7.06 5.72 -12.09
CA VAL A 68 5.59 5.70 -12.14
C VAL A 68 5.06 6.99 -12.76
N LEU A 69 5.55 8.15 -12.30
CA LEU A 69 5.14 9.45 -12.86
C LEU A 69 5.47 9.58 -14.34
N GLN A 70 6.66 9.14 -14.76
CA GLN A 70 7.06 9.12 -16.17
C GLN A 70 6.18 8.23 -17.04
N SER A 71 5.68 7.11 -16.50
CA SER A 71 4.80 6.20 -17.26
C SER A 71 3.38 6.74 -17.49
N LEU A 72 3.01 7.84 -16.83
CA LEU A 72 1.68 8.45 -16.90
C LEU A 72 1.63 9.70 -17.79
N MET A 73 2.79 10.17 -18.25
CA MET A 73 2.94 11.27 -19.21
C MET A 73 2.96 10.74 -20.63
#